data_AF-A0ABD1J478-F1
#
_entry.id   AF-A0ABD1J478-F1
#
_cell.length_a   1.000
_cell.length_b   1.000
_cell.length_c   1.000
_cell.angle_alpha   90.00
_cell.angle_beta   90.00
_cell.angle_gamma   90.00
#
_symmetry.space_group_name_H-M   'P 1'
#
loop_
_entity.id
_entity.type
_entity.pdbx_description
1 polymer ?
#
loop_
_entity_poly.entity_id
_entity_poly.type
_entity_poly.pdbx_seq_one_letter_code
_entity_poly.pdbx_strand_id
1 'polypeptide(L)'
;MPHKMWLLPLVCVRPSCGKHRLTAAGLYRTVRRVLDVDGWYDVATKYLEGKGCLKKYPAWSEDILGQLDMGHRSQFPVLLTYRMMRERTMGNSVSQLYKKLQEQHSEAWMQRVLQYLTTCEPFTRICVVCPVFAETLPIPALPKPKWLLAVYARDVLGRLGEVKAKITSTFGSVLKMDSTKKVCLYPGPCLYPEF
;
A
#
# COMPACT_ATOMS: atom_id res chain seq x y z
N MET A 1 8.50 -13.52 0.39
CA MET A 1 7.42 -14.28 -0.30
C MET A 1 6.42 -14.71 0.77
N PRO A 2 5.17 -14.25 0.79
CA PRO A 2 4.21 -14.54 1.87
C PRO A 2 4.11 -16.02 2.24
N HIS A 3 4.05 -16.92 1.26
CA HIS A 3 4.02 -18.37 1.49
C HIS A 3 5.28 -18.91 2.21
N LYS A 4 6.49 -18.41 1.89
CA LYS A 4 7.72 -18.87 2.56
C LYS A 4 8.03 -18.10 3.84
N MET A 5 7.62 -16.85 3.90
CA MET A 5 7.92 -15.92 4.99
C MET A 5 7.00 -16.16 6.19
N TRP A 6 5.75 -16.53 5.94
CA TRP A 6 4.74 -16.74 6.98
C TRP A 6 4.09 -18.12 6.94
N LEU A 7 4.56 -19.01 6.05
CA LEU A 7 4.05 -20.39 5.91
C LEU A 7 2.54 -20.48 5.60
N LEU A 8 1.94 -19.38 5.14
CA LEU A 8 0.51 -19.31 4.85
C LEU A 8 0.15 -20.12 3.58
N PRO A 9 -0.84 -21.03 3.65
CA PRO A 9 -1.31 -21.76 2.49
C PRO A 9 -2.10 -20.83 1.57
N LEU A 10 -1.53 -20.52 0.40
CA LEU A 10 -2.21 -19.76 -0.64
C LEU A 10 -2.96 -20.70 -1.58
N VAL A 11 -4.17 -20.32 -1.97
CA VAL A 11 -5.07 -21.10 -2.82
C VAL A 11 -5.32 -20.42 -4.16
N CYS A 12 -5.64 -21.23 -5.16
CA CYS A 12 -5.99 -20.72 -6.48
C CYS A 12 -7.30 -19.93 -6.43
N VAL A 13 -7.27 -18.73 -7.02
CA VAL A 13 -8.40 -17.78 -7.02
C VAL A 13 -9.44 -18.15 -8.08
N ARG A 14 -9.08 -18.99 -9.05
CA ARG A 14 -9.99 -19.44 -10.10
C ARG A 14 -11.09 -20.34 -9.49
N PRO A 15 -12.39 -20.01 -9.66
CA PRO A 15 -13.50 -20.77 -9.07
C PRO A 15 -13.50 -22.24 -9.50
N SER A 16 -13.21 -22.51 -10.78
CA SER A 16 -13.16 -23.87 -11.33
C SER A 16 -12.01 -24.73 -10.83
N CYS A 17 -11.04 -24.16 -10.11
CA CYS A 17 -9.89 -24.87 -9.56
C CYS A 17 -10.10 -25.33 -8.10
N GLY A 18 -11.31 -25.16 -7.53
CA GLY A 18 -11.66 -25.72 -6.23
C GLY A 18 -10.79 -25.28 -5.06
N LYS A 19 -10.19 -24.08 -5.11
CA LYS A 19 -9.24 -23.56 -4.09
C LYS A 19 -8.03 -24.47 -3.86
N HIS A 20 -7.55 -25.17 -4.89
CA HIS A 20 -6.33 -25.97 -4.79
C HIS A 20 -5.12 -25.10 -4.41
N ARG A 21 -4.19 -25.67 -3.62
CA ARG A 21 -3.00 -24.98 -3.12
C ARG A 21 -2.08 -24.53 -4.27
N LEU A 22 -1.60 -23.30 -4.16
CA LEU A 22 -0.59 -22.74 -5.06
C LEU A 22 0.82 -23.15 -4.62
N THR A 23 1.66 -23.45 -5.60
CA THR A 23 3.08 -23.80 -5.42
C THR A 23 3.99 -22.81 -6.11
N ALA A 24 5.22 -22.62 -5.62
CA ALA A 24 6.17 -21.71 -6.25
C ALA A 24 6.58 -22.22 -7.65
N ALA A 25 6.57 -21.34 -8.65
CA ALA A 25 6.78 -21.64 -10.07
C ALA A 25 7.79 -20.70 -10.74
N GLY A 26 8.94 -20.49 -10.09
CA GLY A 26 10.03 -19.66 -10.60
C GLY A 26 9.90 -18.16 -10.29
N LEU A 27 10.85 -17.37 -10.81
CA LEU A 27 10.91 -15.92 -10.61
C LEU A 27 9.95 -15.19 -11.55
N TYR A 28 9.31 -14.15 -11.03
CA TYR A 28 8.52 -13.22 -11.81
C TYR A 28 9.44 -12.30 -12.60
N ARG A 29 9.17 -12.13 -13.90
CA ARG A 29 10.08 -11.44 -14.82
C ARG A 29 10.14 -9.93 -14.60
N THR A 30 9.12 -9.36 -13.98
CA THR A 30 9.01 -7.91 -13.81
C THR A 30 9.29 -7.52 -12.37
N VAL A 31 10.22 -6.60 -12.17
CA VAL A 31 10.44 -5.98 -10.87
C VAL A 31 9.49 -4.80 -10.72
N ARG A 32 8.88 -4.65 -9.54
CA ARG A 32 7.99 -3.52 -9.27
C ARG A 32 8.71 -2.52 -8.37
N ARG A 33 8.80 -1.28 -8.82
CA ARG A 33 9.26 -0.18 -7.98
C ARG A 33 8.17 0.26 -7.01
N VAL A 34 8.54 0.48 -5.76
CA VAL A 34 7.63 0.79 -4.66
C VAL A 34 8.14 1.98 -3.88
N LEU A 35 7.23 2.91 -3.61
CA LEU A 35 7.49 4.10 -2.82
C LEU A 35 7.35 3.74 -1.33
N ASP A 36 8.37 3.98 -0.53
CA ASP A 36 8.32 3.90 0.93
C ASP A 36 8.34 5.29 1.59
N VAL A 37 8.34 5.31 2.92
CA VAL A 37 8.47 6.51 3.75
C VAL A 37 9.81 7.21 3.54
N ASP A 38 10.88 6.46 3.30
CA ASP A 38 12.28 6.91 3.30
C ASP A 38 13.01 6.66 1.96
N GLY A 39 12.30 6.22 0.92
CA GLY A 39 12.90 6.03 -0.38
C GLY A 39 12.06 5.23 -1.38
N TRP A 40 12.74 4.78 -2.43
CA TRP A 40 12.21 3.81 -3.36
C TRP A 40 12.95 2.49 -3.19
N TYR A 41 12.23 1.38 -3.31
CA TYR A 41 12.84 0.06 -3.40
C TYR A 41 12.15 -0.77 -4.48
N ASP A 42 12.93 -1.71 -5.01
CA ASP A 42 12.52 -2.56 -6.10
C ASP A 42 12.13 -3.94 -5.54
N VAL A 43 10.88 -4.35 -5.77
CA VAL A 43 10.32 -5.61 -5.30
C VAL A 43 10.33 -6.65 -6.41
N ALA A 44 11.17 -7.66 -6.23
CA ALA A 44 11.12 -8.89 -7.02
C ALA A 44 10.18 -9.91 -6.38
N THR A 45 9.50 -10.71 -7.22
CA THR A 45 8.56 -11.73 -6.73
C THR A 45 8.74 -13.08 -7.41
N LYS A 46 8.08 -14.12 -6.89
CA LYS A 46 7.99 -15.44 -7.54
C LYS A 46 6.60 -15.62 -8.13
N TYR A 47 6.51 -16.43 -9.17
CA TYR A 47 5.23 -16.96 -9.61
C TYR A 47 4.74 -18.01 -8.62
N LEU A 48 3.44 -18.01 -8.41
CA LEU A 48 2.66 -19.02 -7.72
C LEU A 48 1.77 -19.69 -8.75
N GLU A 49 1.78 -21.01 -8.83
CA GLU A 49 1.05 -21.78 -9.83
C GLU A 49 0.12 -22.79 -9.18
N GLY A 50 -1.10 -22.89 -9.69
CA GLY A 50 -2.06 -23.91 -9.28
C GLY A 50 -1.87 -25.18 -10.10
N LYS A 51 -1.62 -26.32 -9.45
CA LYS A 51 -1.39 -27.61 -10.14
C LYS A 51 -2.55 -28.02 -11.06
N GLY A 52 -3.79 -27.70 -10.70
CA GLY A 52 -4.98 -28.09 -11.47
C GLY A 52 -5.30 -27.21 -12.69
N CYS A 53 -4.75 -25.99 -12.75
CA CYS A 53 -5.10 -25.05 -13.82
C CYS A 53 -3.90 -24.41 -14.53
N LEU A 54 -2.67 -24.68 -14.05
CA LEU A 54 -1.38 -24.15 -14.53
C LEU A 54 -1.34 -22.61 -14.61
N LYS A 55 -2.30 -21.92 -13.99
CA LYS A 55 -2.36 -20.47 -13.97
C LYS A 55 -1.32 -19.95 -12.99
N LYS A 56 -0.51 -19.00 -13.46
CA LYS A 56 0.53 -18.33 -12.68
C LYS A 56 0.04 -16.99 -12.14
N TYR A 57 0.38 -16.71 -10.90
CA TYR A 57 0.07 -15.48 -10.17
C TYR A 57 1.37 -14.90 -9.59
N PRO A 58 1.66 -13.60 -9.74
CA PRO A 58 2.73 -13.00 -8.97
C PRO A 58 2.37 -13.02 -7.48
N ALA A 59 3.31 -13.34 -6.59
CA ALA A 59 2.99 -13.50 -5.16
C ALA A 59 2.53 -12.23 -4.42
N TRP A 60 2.53 -11.08 -5.09
CA TRP A 60 1.96 -9.82 -4.59
C TRP A 60 0.70 -9.39 -5.35
N SER A 61 0.12 -10.22 -6.23
CA SER A 61 -1.13 -9.85 -6.90
C SER A 61 -2.21 -9.56 -5.86
N GLU A 62 -3.15 -8.67 -6.19
CA GLU A 62 -4.27 -8.35 -5.30
C GLU A 62 -5.06 -9.61 -4.91
N ASP A 63 -5.20 -10.57 -5.83
CA ASP A 63 -5.84 -11.87 -5.55
C ASP A 63 -5.13 -12.69 -4.46
N ILE A 64 -3.79 -12.59 -4.39
CA ILE A 64 -2.97 -13.31 -3.41
C ILE A 64 -2.94 -12.54 -2.10
N LEU A 65 -2.73 -11.22 -2.15
CA LEU A 65 -2.80 -10.36 -0.98
C LEU A 65 -4.18 -10.42 -0.33
N GLY A 66 -5.23 -10.56 -1.15
CA GLY A 66 -6.63 -10.74 -0.77
C GLY A 66 -6.91 -11.96 0.12
N GLN A 67 -6.01 -12.94 0.16
CA GLN A 67 -6.13 -14.13 1.02
C GLN A 67 -5.49 -13.95 2.40
N LEU A 68 -4.66 -12.93 2.57
CA LEU A 68 -3.96 -12.65 3.82
C LEU A 68 -4.86 -11.86 4.75
N ASP A 69 -4.74 -12.07 6.06
CA ASP A 69 -5.37 -11.22 7.06
C ASP A 69 -4.72 -9.83 7.11
N MET A 70 -5.38 -8.92 7.80
CA MET A 70 -4.95 -7.53 7.93
C MET A 70 -3.58 -7.38 8.60
N GLY A 71 -3.21 -8.27 9.52
CA GLY A 71 -1.93 -8.25 10.20
C GLY A 71 -0.78 -8.53 9.22
N HIS A 72 -0.86 -9.62 8.48
CA HIS A 72 0.17 -9.96 7.48
C HIS A 72 0.19 -8.97 6.30
N ARG A 73 -0.98 -8.48 5.85
CA ARG A 73 -1.02 -7.40 4.85
C ARG A 73 -0.29 -6.16 5.35
N SER A 74 -0.43 -5.82 6.63
CA SER A 74 0.21 -4.63 7.19
C SER A 74 1.74 -4.69 7.25
N GLN A 75 2.30 -5.90 7.20
CA GLN A 75 3.74 -6.12 7.18
C GLN A 75 4.35 -6.01 5.78
N PHE A 76 3.54 -5.90 4.71
CA PHE A 76 4.09 -5.62 3.39
C PHE A 76 4.52 -4.16 3.28
N PRO A 77 5.80 -3.90 2.97
CA PRO A 77 6.28 -2.55 2.71
C PRO A 77 5.49 -1.85 1.59
N VAL A 78 4.98 -2.61 0.61
CA VAL A 78 4.08 -2.10 -0.45
C VAL A 78 2.82 -1.43 0.10
N LEU A 79 2.34 -1.86 1.26
CA LEU A 79 1.12 -1.39 1.89
C LEU A 79 1.39 -0.35 3.00
N LEU A 80 2.65 -0.11 3.37
CA LEU A 80 3.03 0.85 4.41
C LEU A 80 2.81 2.31 3.96
N THR A 81 3.14 2.65 2.72
CA THR A 81 2.81 3.95 2.10
C THR A 81 1.30 4.21 2.05
N TYR A 82 0.51 3.15 1.84
CA TYR A 82 -0.94 3.24 1.87
C TYR A 82 -1.47 3.56 3.27
N ARG A 83 -0.84 3.03 4.33
CA ARG A 83 -1.23 3.33 5.72
C ARG A 83 -0.95 4.77 6.12
N MET A 84 0.19 5.34 5.71
CA MET A 84 0.45 6.78 5.92
C MET A 84 -0.62 7.66 5.26
N MET A 85 -1.14 7.24 4.11
CA MET A 85 -2.26 7.92 3.47
C MET A 85 -3.61 7.75 4.19
N ARG A 86 -3.76 6.78 5.10
CA ARG A 86 -5.02 6.51 5.82
C ARG A 86 -5.20 7.33 7.09
N GLU A 87 -4.14 7.84 7.71
CA GLU A 87 -4.19 8.63 8.96
C GLU A 87 -4.64 10.10 8.73
N ARG A 88 -5.51 10.32 7.75
CA ARG A 88 -5.98 11.67 7.40
C ARG A 88 -7.01 12.16 8.41
N THR A 89 -6.58 13.07 9.28
CA THR A 89 -7.43 14.00 10.04
C THR A 89 -7.60 15.32 9.26
N MET A 90 -8.51 16.20 9.67
CA MET A 90 -8.79 17.49 8.99
C MET A 90 -7.56 18.42 8.80
N GLY A 91 -6.41 18.11 9.40
CA GLY A 91 -5.13 18.81 9.21
C GLY A 91 -4.10 18.12 8.30
N ASN A 92 -4.43 16.97 7.67
CA ASN A 92 -3.52 16.14 6.85
C ASN A 92 -3.92 16.15 5.36
N SER A 93 -3.56 17.23 4.66
CA SER A 93 -3.69 17.34 3.20
C SER A 93 -2.65 16.46 2.47
N VAL A 94 -2.93 16.07 1.21
CA VAL A 94 -1.92 15.35 0.40
C VAL A 94 -0.68 16.20 0.16
N SER A 95 -0.83 17.52 0.11
CA SER A 95 0.30 18.44 -0.02
C SER A 95 1.25 18.36 1.17
N GLN A 96 0.73 18.28 2.40
CA GLN A 96 1.57 18.10 3.59
C GLN A 96 2.22 16.72 3.63
N LEU A 97 1.48 15.66 3.27
CA LEU A 97 2.07 14.32 3.16
C LEU A 97 3.20 14.29 2.14
N TYR A 98 3.01 14.93 0.97
CA TYR A 98 4.03 15.03 -0.05
C TYR A 98 5.28 15.76 0.47
N LYS A 99 5.12 16.89 1.17
CA LYS A 99 6.24 17.60 1.79
C LYS A 99 6.96 16.73 2.83
N LYS A 100 6.22 16.05 3.69
CA LYS A 100 6.79 15.13 4.68
C LYS A 100 7.60 14.00 4.01
N LEU A 101 7.05 13.39 2.96
CA LEU A 101 7.78 12.37 2.19
C LEU A 101 9.04 12.96 1.55
N GLN A 102 8.98 14.19 1.03
CA GLN A 102 10.12 14.86 0.45
C GLN A 102 11.23 15.11 1.46
N GLU A 103 10.89 15.59 2.65
CA GLU A 103 11.83 15.79 3.75
C GLU A 103 12.47 14.47 4.17
N GLN A 104 11.65 13.43 4.43
CA GLN A 104 12.13 12.11 4.86
C GLN A 104 13.00 11.41 3.81
N HIS A 105 12.63 11.49 2.53
CA HIS A 105 13.44 10.93 1.43
C HIS A 105 14.76 11.68 1.30
N SER A 106 14.76 13.01 1.46
CA SER A 106 15.98 13.81 1.38
C SER A 106 16.93 13.48 2.53
N GLU A 107 16.41 13.35 3.75
CA GLU A 107 17.18 12.99 4.93
C GLU A 107 17.79 11.58 4.81
N ALA A 108 16.97 10.58 4.48
CA ALA A 108 17.43 9.21 4.29
C ALA A 108 18.45 9.09 3.14
N TRP A 109 18.26 9.86 2.06
CA TRP A 109 19.22 9.93 0.97
C TRP A 109 20.56 10.52 1.43
N MET A 110 20.55 11.65 2.13
CA MET A 110 21.78 12.27 2.65
C MET A 110 22.54 11.33 3.58
N GLN A 111 21.84 10.60 4.45
CA GLN A 111 22.46 9.60 5.33
C GLN A 111 23.13 8.47 4.52
N ARG A 112 22.48 7.96 3.46
CA ARG A 112 23.06 6.94 2.58
C ARG A 112 24.28 7.46 1.83
N VAL A 113 24.23 8.71 1.34
CA VAL A 113 25.37 9.36 0.68
C VAL A 113 26.53 9.56 1.65
N LEU A 114 26.28 10.06 2.84
CA LEU A 114 27.31 10.22 3.87
C LEU A 114 27.96 8.87 4.20
N GLN A 115 27.15 7.83 4.42
CA GLN A 115 27.65 6.49 4.68
C GLN A 115 28.53 5.97 3.54
N TYR A 116 28.13 6.19 2.29
CA TYR A 116 28.91 5.83 1.12
C TYR A 116 30.26 6.55 1.11
N LEU A 117 30.28 7.88 1.26
CA LEU A 117 31.50 8.68 1.25
C LEU A 117 32.45 8.29 2.39
N THR A 118 31.93 8.10 3.61
CA THR A 118 32.70 7.61 4.77
C THR A 118 33.30 6.22 4.50
N THR A 119 32.58 5.35 3.79
CA THR A 119 33.09 4.01 3.43
C THR A 119 34.17 4.10 2.35
N CYS A 120 34.11 5.08 1.46
CA CYS A 120 35.12 5.31 0.42
C CYS A 120 36.41 5.96 0.96
N GLU A 121 36.34 6.75 2.03
CA GLU A 121 37.46 7.54 2.57
C GLU A 121 38.76 6.74 2.87
N PRO A 122 38.74 5.53 3.45
CA PRO A 122 39.96 4.78 3.69
C PRO A 122 40.69 4.39 2.40
N PHE A 123 39.93 4.11 1.33
CA PHE A 123 40.45 3.66 0.05
C PHE A 123 41.06 4.80 -0.76
N THR A 124 40.65 6.05 -0.54
CA THR A 124 41.29 7.22 -1.16
C THR A 124 42.60 7.59 -0.47
N ARG A 125 42.77 7.27 0.82
CA ARG A 125 43.97 7.63 1.60
C ARG A 125 45.12 6.63 1.51
N ILE A 126 44.82 5.34 1.31
CA ILE A 126 45.80 4.25 1.44
C ILE A 126 46.31 3.75 0.08
N CYS A 127 45.54 3.93 -1.00
CA CYS A 127 45.89 3.39 -2.30
C CYS A 127 46.81 4.32 -3.11
N VAL A 128 47.90 3.77 -3.66
CA VAL A 128 48.80 4.47 -4.60
C VAL A 128 48.08 4.85 -5.91
N VAL A 129 47.02 4.10 -6.25
CA VAL A 129 46.09 4.39 -7.35
C VAL A 129 44.73 4.74 -6.74
N CYS A 130 44.31 6.00 -6.87
CA CYS A 130 42.99 6.43 -6.40
C CYS A 130 41.88 5.69 -7.15
N PRO A 131 41.00 4.93 -6.48
CA PRO A 131 39.85 4.33 -7.12
C PRO A 131 38.90 5.43 -7.62
N VAL A 132 38.40 5.30 -8.85
CA VAL A 132 37.32 6.16 -9.34
C VAL A 132 36.01 5.64 -8.76
N PHE A 133 35.50 6.35 -7.76
CA PHE A 133 34.19 6.06 -7.18
C PHE A 133 33.08 6.59 -8.08
N ALA A 134 31.96 5.86 -8.14
CA ALA A 134 30.78 6.35 -8.83
C ALA A 134 30.29 7.64 -8.17
N GLU A 135 29.92 8.63 -8.99
CA GLU A 135 29.31 9.86 -8.52
C GLU A 135 27.99 9.55 -7.81
N THR A 136 27.71 10.29 -6.73
CA THR A 136 26.48 10.08 -5.96
C THR A 136 25.27 10.30 -6.85
N LEU A 137 24.42 9.29 -6.97
CA LEU A 137 23.22 9.38 -7.80
C LEU A 137 22.30 10.54 -7.35
N PRO A 138 21.52 11.12 -8.25
CA PRO A 138 20.52 12.11 -7.86
C PRO A 138 19.41 11.47 -7.02
N ILE A 139 18.82 12.26 -6.10
CA ILE A 139 17.66 11.83 -5.31
C ILE A 139 16.53 11.44 -6.28
N PRO A 140 15.97 10.21 -6.17
CA PRO A 140 14.84 9.82 -7.00
C PRO A 140 13.63 10.73 -6.78
N ALA A 141 13.03 11.21 -7.86
CA ALA A 141 11.88 12.10 -7.77
C ALA A 141 10.66 11.40 -7.14
N LEU A 142 9.97 12.12 -6.26
CA LEU A 142 8.69 11.69 -5.71
C LEU A 142 7.56 11.81 -6.75
N PRO A 143 6.54 10.94 -6.69
CA PRO A 143 5.40 11.06 -7.57
C PRO A 143 4.57 12.29 -7.18
N LYS A 144 3.98 12.95 -8.19
CA LYS A 144 3.20 14.17 -7.98
C LYS A 144 2.06 13.95 -6.96
N PRO A 145 1.64 14.96 -6.18
CA PRO A 145 0.53 14.85 -5.23
C PRO A 145 -0.76 14.25 -5.82
N LYS A 146 -1.07 14.52 -7.10
CA LYS A 146 -2.22 13.92 -7.80
C LYS A 146 -2.16 12.39 -7.85
N TRP A 147 -0.96 11.82 -7.96
CA TRP A 147 -0.77 10.37 -7.96
C TRP A 147 -1.06 9.79 -6.57
N LEU A 148 -0.58 10.43 -5.50
CA LEU A 148 -0.90 10.04 -4.12
C LEU A 148 -2.41 10.06 -3.87
N LEU A 149 -3.11 11.09 -4.34
CA LEU A 149 -4.58 11.15 -4.29
C LEU A 149 -5.25 9.98 -5.01
N ALA A 150 -4.79 9.63 -6.21
CA ALA A 150 -5.36 8.52 -6.97
C ALA A 150 -5.16 7.16 -6.28
N VAL A 151 -3.98 6.96 -5.68
CA VAL A 151 -3.68 5.75 -4.90
C VAL A 151 -4.56 5.67 -3.65
N TYR A 152 -4.72 6.78 -2.93
CA TYR A 152 -5.66 6.87 -1.81
C TYR A 152 -7.10 6.56 -2.22
N ALA A 153 -7.58 7.12 -3.33
CA ALA A 153 -8.93 6.87 -3.81
C ALA A 153 -9.16 5.39 -4.14
N ARG A 154 -8.19 4.73 -4.78
CA ARG A 154 -8.25 3.29 -5.06
C ARG A 154 -8.32 2.45 -3.79
N ASP A 155 -7.56 2.84 -2.77
CA ASP A 155 -7.58 2.18 -1.46
C ASP A 155 -8.93 2.32 -0.74
N VAL A 156 -9.49 3.53 -0.73
CA VAL A 156 -10.83 3.80 -0.16
C VAL A 156 -11.90 2.99 -0.88
N LEU A 157 -11.85 2.91 -2.22
CA LEU A 157 -12.77 2.09 -3.00
C LEU A 157 -12.66 0.60 -2.63
N GLY A 158 -11.44 0.08 -2.45
CA GLY A 158 -11.20 -1.30 -2.04
C GLY A 158 -11.76 -1.65 -0.65
N ARG A 159 -11.99 -0.64 0.20
CA ARG A 159 -12.53 -0.80 1.57
C ARG A 159 -13.86 -0.09 1.76
N LEU A 160 -14.59 0.18 0.68
CA LEU A 160 -15.82 0.97 0.75
C LEU A 160 -16.84 0.38 1.74
N GLY A 161 -16.90 -0.94 1.85
CA GLY A 161 -17.74 -1.63 2.84
C GLY A 161 -17.36 -1.31 4.28
N GLU A 162 -16.07 -1.36 4.63
CA GLU A 162 -15.56 -1.01 5.96
C GLU A 162 -15.73 0.48 6.26
N VAL A 163 -15.46 1.34 5.27
CA VAL A 163 -15.64 2.79 5.39
C VAL A 163 -17.11 3.11 5.63
N LYS A 164 -18.03 2.50 4.86
CA LYS A 164 -19.47 2.62 5.06
C LYS A 164 -19.88 2.13 6.44
N ALA A 165 -19.42 0.96 6.86
CA ALA A 165 -19.71 0.41 8.19
C ALA A 165 -19.19 1.32 9.32
N LYS A 166 -17.99 1.88 9.18
CA LYS A 166 -17.42 2.83 10.15
C LYS A 166 -18.23 4.12 10.20
N ILE A 167 -18.59 4.70 9.06
CA ILE A 167 -19.45 5.89 8.99
C ILE A 167 -20.81 5.58 9.63
N THR A 168 -21.44 4.44 9.29
CA THR A 168 -22.72 4.02 9.89
C THR A 168 -22.60 3.74 11.38
N SER A 169 -21.47 3.22 11.86
CA SER A 169 -21.22 3.02 13.29
C SER A 169 -20.98 4.33 14.04
N THR A 170 -20.26 5.28 13.44
CA THR A 170 -19.94 6.57 14.07
C THR A 170 -21.12 7.54 14.02
N PHE A 171 -21.89 7.53 12.94
CA PHE A 171 -22.96 8.52 12.68
C PHE A 171 -24.37 7.90 12.65
N GLY A 172 -24.54 6.59 12.84
CA GLY A 172 -25.82 5.90 12.71
C GLY A 172 -26.25 5.70 11.24
N SER A 173 -27.50 5.29 11.01
CA SER A 173 -28.08 5.27 9.66
C SER A 173 -27.95 6.66 9.05
N VAL A 174 -27.14 6.78 8.00
CA VAL A 174 -27.02 8.02 7.23
C VAL A 174 -28.39 8.28 6.62
N LEU A 175 -29.19 9.10 7.32
CA LEU A 175 -30.44 9.63 6.82
C LEU A 175 -30.13 10.26 5.48
N LYS A 176 -30.69 9.67 4.43
CA LYS A 176 -30.72 10.25 3.11
C LYS A 176 -31.44 11.58 3.30
N MET A 177 -30.67 12.67 3.30
CA MET A 177 -31.24 14.01 3.39
C MET A 177 -31.81 14.29 2.01
N ASP A 178 -33.09 13.95 1.81
CA ASP A 178 -33.82 14.39 0.65
C ASP A 178 -33.81 15.92 0.70
N SER A 179 -33.48 16.55 -0.44
CA SER A 179 -33.19 17.99 -0.57
C SER A 179 -34.44 18.87 -0.45
N THR A 180 -35.22 18.66 0.61
CA THR A 180 -36.28 19.56 1.09
C THR A 180 -36.36 19.39 2.60
N LYS A 181 -35.97 20.44 3.31
CA LYS A 181 -35.97 20.56 4.77
C LYS A 181 -37.22 19.94 5.41
N LYS A 182 -37.07 18.83 6.13
CA LYS A 182 -37.75 18.58 7.41
C LYS A 182 -37.12 17.36 8.08
N VAL A 183 -36.31 17.63 9.10
CA VAL A 183 -35.89 16.61 10.07
C VAL A 183 -37.03 16.51 11.08
N CYS A 184 -37.85 15.45 10.98
CA CYS A 184 -38.82 15.12 12.03
C CYS A 184 -38.17 14.11 12.97
N LEU A 185 -37.87 14.55 14.19
CA LEU A 185 -37.58 13.67 15.33
C LEU A 185 -38.89 13.44 16.08
N TYR A 186 -39.44 12.22 16.06
CA TYR A 186 -40.46 11.82 17.03
C TYR A 186 -40.32 10.34 17.42
N PRO A 187 -40.28 10.01 18.72
CA PRO A 187 -40.70 8.72 19.22
C PRO A 187 -42.21 8.80 19.52
N GLY A 188 -43.04 8.19 18.68
CA GLY A 188 -44.48 8.09 18.92
C GLY A 188 -45.18 7.31 17.80
N PRO A 189 -46.18 6.46 18.12
CA PRO A 189 -46.79 5.57 17.15
C PRO A 189 -47.67 6.36 16.17
N CYS A 190 -47.49 6.09 14.88
CA CYS A 190 -48.27 6.68 13.81
C CYS A 190 -49.71 6.19 13.88
N LEU A 191 -50.64 7.09 14.20
CA LEU A 191 -52.05 6.96 13.83
C LEU A 191 -52.24 7.73 12.52
N TYR A 192 -52.62 7.01 11.47
CA TYR A 192 -53.10 7.60 10.21
C TYR A 192 -54.50 8.19 10.44
N PRO A 193 -54.84 9.38 9.91
CA PRO A 193 -56.21 9.69 9.57
C PRO A 193 -56.51 9.16 8.18
N GLU A 194 -57.57 8.35 8.09
CA GLU A 194 -58.35 8.22 6.87
C GLU A 194 -58.91 9.59 6.49
N PHE A 195 -58.71 10.00 5.23
CA PHE A 195 -59.68 10.51 4.25
C PHE A 195 -58.91 11.16 3.09
#